data_AF-A0A972ZTE5-F1
#
_entry.id   AF-A0A972ZTE5-F1
#
_cell.length_a   1.000
_cell.length_b   1.000
_cell.length_c   1.000
_cell.angle_alpha   90.00
_cell.angle_beta   90.00
_cell.angle_gamma   90.00
#
_symmetry.space_group_name_H-M   'P 1'
#
loop_
_entity.id
_entity.type
_entity.pdbx_description
1 polymer ?
#
loop_
_entity_poly.entity_id
_entity_poly.type
_entity_poly.pdbx_seq_one_letter_code
_entity_poly.pdbx_strand_id
1 'polypeptide(L)'
;MVREVYYNQQADQDMELKEYYKGVYIPPTANVAGDDGKSMNGLQMQLKAGVDAGTINSIDTGNLEAATIFDQVEAFTDEISELYQGIEMNVFMCRKWFKKYMQDKRAQGFYQRTSDKDIDGSIDFTPQSVKPLACMVGTDDIFCTPKQNLLHLYSLSAKKRKYKVETSKRAVAVMADWWEAIGIATNPVVWTNIQPTASGSV
;
A
#
# COMPACT_ATOMS: atom_id res chain seq x y z
N MET A 1 24.92 12.39 -20.15
CA MET A 1 23.75 11.54 -19.85
C MET A 1 23.57 11.50 -18.33
N VAL A 2 22.81 12.44 -17.72
CA VAL A 2 22.70 12.54 -16.24
C VAL A 2 21.32 13.02 -15.76
N ARG A 3 20.64 13.97 -16.44
CA ARG A 3 19.35 14.53 -15.96
C ARG A 3 18.12 13.62 -16.09
N GLU A 4 18.03 12.81 -17.13
CA GLU A 4 16.87 11.93 -17.37
C GLU A 4 16.69 10.87 -16.26
N VAL A 5 17.79 10.45 -15.61
CA VAL A 5 17.75 9.47 -14.52
C VAL A 5 17.03 10.06 -13.29
N TYR A 6 17.26 11.34 -12.99
CA TYR A 6 16.62 12.01 -11.85
C TYR A 6 15.11 12.19 -12.08
N TYR A 7 14.67 12.53 -13.29
CA TYR A 7 13.25 12.66 -13.60
C TYR A 7 12.50 11.33 -13.48
N ASN A 8 13.11 10.22 -13.92
CA ASN A 8 12.52 8.89 -13.72
C ASN A 8 12.37 8.56 -12.23
N GLN A 9 13.43 8.78 -11.43
CA GLN A 9 13.41 8.48 -10.00
C GLN A 9 12.38 9.33 -9.25
N GLN A 10 12.26 10.62 -9.61
CA GLN A 10 11.28 11.51 -9.02
C GLN A 10 9.85 11.06 -9.38
N ALA A 11 9.59 10.76 -10.65
CA ALA A 11 8.27 10.26 -11.08
C ALA A 11 7.89 8.95 -10.37
N ASP A 12 8.82 8.01 -10.21
CA ASP A 12 8.58 6.77 -9.47
C ASP A 12 8.30 7.04 -7.98
N GLN A 13 9.02 7.99 -7.35
CA GLN A 13 8.78 8.39 -5.97
C GLN A 13 7.43 9.09 -5.76
N ASP A 14 7.04 9.98 -6.67
CA ASP A 14 5.76 10.67 -6.60
C ASP A 14 4.60 9.68 -6.76
N MET A 15 4.70 8.73 -7.71
CA MET A 15 3.72 7.64 -7.86
C MET A 15 3.60 6.80 -6.59
N GLU A 16 4.73 6.37 -6.02
CA GLU A 16 4.74 5.58 -4.77
C GLU A 16 4.12 6.36 -3.61
N LEU A 17 4.55 7.60 -3.36
CA LEU A 17 4.18 8.32 -2.14
C LEU A 17 2.79 8.97 -2.19
N LYS A 18 2.29 9.30 -3.39
CA LYS A 18 1.08 10.11 -3.56
C LYS A 18 -0.05 9.39 -4.27
N GLU A 19 0.24 8.49 -5.22
CA GLU A 19 -0.79 7.89 -6.09
C GLU A 19 -1.20 6.48 -5.65
N TYR A 20 -0.26 5.55 -5.52
CA TYR A 20 -0.59 4.11 -5.43
C TYR A 20 -1.50 3.74 -4.25
N TYR A 21 -1.30 4.33 -3.08
CA TYR A 21 -2.13 4.06 -1.92
C TYR A 21 -3.16 5.15 -1.66
N LYS A 22 -2.73 6.42 -1.69
CA LYS A 22 -3.50 7.59 -1.24
C LYS A 22 -4.15 8.39 -2.37
N GLY A 23 -3.92 7.99 -3.62
CA GLY A 23 -4.43 8.72 -4.78
C GLY A 23 -5.95 8.86 -4.71
N VAL A 24 -6.44 10.05 -5.07
CA VAL A 24 -7.88 10.32 -5.20
C VAL A 24 -8.09 10.96 -6.55
N TYR A 25 -8.66 10.21 -7.49
CA TYR A 25 -8.84 10.66 -8.86
C TYR A 25 -9.66 11.94 -8.92
N ILE A 26 -9.14 12.93 -9.65
CA ILE A 26 -9.88 14.13 -10.04
C ILE A 26 -9.82 14.25 -11.57
N PRO A 27 -10.97 14.42 -12.26
CA PRO A 27 -10.98 14.62 -13.70
C PRO A 27 -10.09 15.79 -14.11
N PRO A 28 -9.22 15.61 -15.13
CA PRO A 28 -8.32 16.66 -15.56
C PRO A 28 -9.09 17.86 -16.14
N THR A 29 -8.66 19.07 -15.78
CA THR A 29 -9.19 20.30 -16.36
C THR A 29 -8.37 20.68 -17.59
N ALA A 30 -9.06 20.99 -18.69
CA ALA A 30 -8.39 21.33 -19.95
C ALA A 30 -7.41 22.51 -19.76
N ASN A 31 -6.18 22.33 -20.26
CA ASN A 31 -5.09 23.31 -20.19
C ASN A 31 -4.60 23.67 -18.77
N VAL A 32 -4.95 22.88 -17.75
CA VAL A 32 -4.47 23.04 -16.38
C VAL A 32 -3.71 21.78 -16.00
N ALA A 33 -2.48 21.92 -15.51
CA ALA A 33 -1.73 20.79 -14.98
C ALA A 33 -2.45 20.26 -13.73
N GLY A 34 -2.64 18.94 -13.66
CA GLY A 34 -3.20 18.30 -12.47
C GLY A 34 -2.21 18.29 -11.33
N ASP A 35 -2.73 18.25 -10.09
CA ASP A 35 -1.92 18.06 -8.89
C ASP A 35 -1.49 16.59 -8.75
N ASP A 36 -0.32 16.37 -8.14
CA ASP A 36 0.13 15.03 -7.79
C ASP A 36 -0.85 14.34 -6.83
N GLY A 37 -1.02 13.02 -6.97
CA GLY A 37 -1.96 12.24 -6.14
C GLY A 37 -3.41 12.29 -6.63
N LYS A 38 -3.65 12.91 -7.80
CA LYS A 38 -4.99 13.08 -8.38
C LYS A 38 -5.19 12.33 -9.69
N SER A 39 -4.20 11.56 -10.15
CA SER A 39 -4.25 10.87 -11.43
C SER A 39 -4.99 9.53 -11.39
N MET A 40 -5.09 8.89 -10.21
CA MET A 40 -5.83 7.64 -10.04
C MET A 40 -6.41 7.47 -8.63
N ASN A 41 -7.38 6.55 -8.49
CA ASN A 41 -7.81 6.08 -7.19
C ASN A 41 -6.82 5.05 -6.65
N GLY A 42 -6.16 5.39 -5.55
CA GLY A 42 -5.24 4.52 -4.85
C GLY A 42 -5.94 3.37 -4.12
N LEU A 43 -5.13 2.42 -3.63
CA LEU A 43 -5.61 1.24 -2.93
C LEU A 43 -6.46 1.56 -1.69
N GLN A 44 -6.15 2.62 -0.94
CA GLN A 44 -6.93 3.00 0.25
C GLN A 44 -8.40 3.26 -0.09
N MET A 45 -8.65 3.97 -1.20
CA MET A 45 -10.01 4.26 -1.66
C MET A 45 -10.73 2.99 -2.14
N GLN A 46 -10.01 2.10 -2.83
CA GLN A 46 -10.56 0.81 -3.28
C GLN A 46 -10.90 -0.10 -2.11
N LEU A 47 -10.02 -0.18 -1.10
CA LEU A 47 -10.25 -0.92 0.15
C LEU A 47 -11.47 -0.37 0.88
N LYS A 48 -11.53 0.95 1.07
CA LYS A 48 -12.67 1.61 1.72
C LYS A 48 -13.98 1.36 0.98
N ALA A 49 -13.99 1.51 -0.34
CA ALA A 49 -15.18 1.23 -1.14
C ALA A 49 -15.61 -0.25 -1.04
N GLY A 50 -14.65 -1.18 -1.00
CA GLY A 50 -14.93 -2.60 -0.83
C GLY A 50 -15.49 -2.94 0.55
N VAL A 51 -15.00 -2.30 1.61
CA VAL A 51 -15.52 -2.42 2.98
C VAL A 51 -16.92 -1.81 3.08
N ASP A 52 -17.13 -0.60 2.58
CA ASP A 52 -18.42 0.08 2.58
C ASP A 52 -19.48 -0.72 1.78
N ALA A 53 -19.06 -1.44 0.74
CA ALA A 53 -19.92 -2.34 -0.03
C ALA A 53 -20.10 -3.74 0.60
N GLY A 54 -19.42 -4.05 1.71
CA GLY A 54 -19.47 -5.36 2.37
C GLY A 54 -18.81 -6.50 1.56
N THR A 55 -17.90 -6.17 0.64
CA THR A 55 -17.20 -7.15 -0.23
C THR A 55 -15.79 -7.49 0.24
N ILE A 56 -15.19 -6.62 1.05
CA ILE A 56 -13.88 -6.82 1.71
C ILE A 56 -14.12 -7.04 3.19
N ASN A 57 -13.33 -7.92 3.81
CA ASN A 57 -13.44 -8.22 5.23
C ASN A 57 -12.79 -7.11 6.06
N SER A 58 -13.58 -6.46 6.91
CA SER A 58 -13.12 -5.47 7.88
C SER A 58 -12.89 -6.16 9.23
N ILE A 59 -11.70 -6.00 9.79
CA ILE A 59 -11.30 -6.51 11.12
C ILE A 59 -11.09 -5.31 12.03
N ASP A 60 -11.77 -5.24 13.17
CA ASP A 60 -11.58 -4.14 14.11
C ASP A 60 -10.36 -4.37 15.00
N THR A 61 -9.24 -3.75 14.65
CA THR A 61 -8.01 -3.80 15.46
C THR A 61 -7.98 -2.75 16.58
N GLY A 62 -8.99 -1.86 16.64
CA GLY A 62 -8.91 -0.63 17.41
C GLY A 62 -7.79 0.30 16.93
N ASN A 63 -7.46 1.30 17.75
CA ASN A 63 -6.35 2.22 17.47
C ASN A 63 -5.02 1.49 17.62
N LEU A 64 -4.14 1.62 16.61
CA LEU A 64 -2.80 1.05 16.69
C LEU A 64 -1.98 1.73 17.78
N GLU A 65 -1.34 0.95 18.64
CA GLU A 65 -0.53 1.45 19.74
C GLU A 65 0.86 0.83 19.74
N ALA A 66 1.89 1.65 19.96
CA ALA A 66 3.28 1.19 19.83
C ALA A 66 3.71 0.12 20.85
N ALA A 67 2.96 -0.04 21.95
CA ALA A 67 3.25 -0.98 23.03
C ALA A 67 2.48 -2.31 22.93
N THR A 68 1.50 -2.39 22.03
CA THR A 68 0.63 -3.57 21.84
C THR A 68 0.50 -3.97 20.38
N ILE A 69 1.20 -3.29 19.47
CA ILE A 69 1.12 -3.49 18.02
C ILE A 69 1.48 -4.93 17.62
N PHE A 70 2.34 -5.62 18.37
CA PHE A 70 2.62 -7.02 18.13
C PHE A 70 1.36 -7.88 18.32
N ASP A 71 0.73 -7.77 19.49
CA ASP A 71 -0.49 -8.52 19.83
C ASP A 71 -1.66 -8.11 18.90
N GLN A 72 -1.76 -6.83 18.53
CA GLN A 72 -2.78 -6.34 17.59
C GLN A 72 -2.64 -6.96 16.20
N VAL A 73 -1.41 -7.13 15.71
CA VAL A 73 -1.16 -7.76 14.40
C VAL A 73 -1.45 -9.26 14.46
N GLU A 74 -1.12 -9.94 15.55
CA GLU A 74 -1.46 -11.37 15.72
C GLU A 74 -2.97 -11.59 15.79
N ALA A 75 -3.68 -10.78 16.59
CA ALA A 75 -5.14 -10.80 16.64
C ALA A 75 -5.77 -10.54 15.26
N PHE A 76 -5.23 -9.58 14.50
CA PHE A 76 -5.66 -9.33 13.13
C PHE A 76 -5.48 -10.57 12.22
N THR A 77 -4.38 -11.30 12.36
CA THR A 77 -4.14 -12.51 11.55
C THR A 77 -4.96 -13.71 11.98
N ASP A 78 -5.31 -13.82 13.26
CA ASP A 78 -6.16 -14.89 13.79
C ASP A 78 -7.61 -14.75 13.30
N GLU A 79 -8.06 -13.52 13.04
CA GLU A 79 -9.38 -13.25 12.45
C GLU A 79 -9.48 -13.54 10.94
N ILE A 80 -8.34 -13.78 10.27
CA ILE A 80 -8.35 -14.24 8.87
C ILE A 80 -9.00 -15.63 8.83
N SER A 81 -9.88 -15.85 7.84
CA SER A 81 -10.56 -17.13 7.67
C SER A 81 -9.55 -18.29 7.60
N GLU A 82 -9.81 -19.35 8.36
CA GLU A 82 -8.97 -20.55 8.49
C GLU A 82 -8.54 -21.14 7.13
N LEU A 83 -9.42 -21.08 6.12
CA LEU A 83 -9.15 -21.49 4.74
C LEU A 83 -7.92 -20.81 4.12
N TYR A 84 -7.64 -19.56 4.52
CA TYR A 84 -6.56 -18.74 3.99
C TYR A 84 -5.37 -18.62 4.95
N GLN A 85 -5.50 -19.04 6.21
CA GLN A 85 -4.41 -18.97 7.19
C GLN A 85 -3.18 -19.79 6.76
N GLY A 86 -3.38 -20.89 6.03
CA GLY A 86 -2.29 -21.71 5.47
C GLY A 86 -1.65 -21.18 4.17
N ILE A 87 -2.09 -20.03 3.66
CA ILE A 87 -1.59 -19.45 2.41
C ILE A 87 -0.59 -18.32 2.72
N GLU A 88 0.52 -18.26 1.98
CA GLU A 88 1.49 -17.18 2.10
C GLU A 88 0.85 -15.84 1.70
N MET A 89 0.73 -14.94 2.69
CA MET A 89 0.15 -13.61 2.52
C MET A 89 1.06 -12.54 3.13
N ASN A 90 1.05 -11.36 2.54
CA ASN A 90 1.76 -10.21 3.07
C ASN A 90 0.77 -9.32 3.83
N VAL A 91 1.09 -9.04 5.09
CA VAL A 91 0.40 -8.03 5.91
C VAL A 91 1.11 -6.70 5.66
N PHE A 92 0.45 -5.79 4.94
CA PHE A 92 0.99 -4.49 4.58
C PHE A 92 0.60 -3.44 5.60
N MET A 93 1.58 -2.63 6.01
CA MET A 93 1.38 -1.50 6.91
C MET A 93 2.40 -0.39 6.61
N CYS A 94 2.21 0.78 7.21
CA CYS A 94 3.17 1.85 7.07
C CYS A 94 4.51 1.53 7.76
N ARG A 95 5.60 2.11 7.26
CA ARG A 95 6.96 1.85 7.78
C ARG A 95 7.16 2.25 9.25
N LYS A 96 6.38 3.23 9.75
CA LYS A 96 6.35 3.60 11.17
C LYS A 96 5.84 2.42 12.01
N TRP A 97 4.69 1.85 11.67
CA TRP A 97 4.10 0.72 12.38
C TRP A 97 4.94 -0.54 12.27
N PHE A 98 5.52 -0.82 11.11
CA PHE A 98 6.45 -1.94 10.95
C PHE A 98 7.65 -1.84 11.90
N LYS A 99 8.23 -0.64 12.03
CA LYS A 99 9.33 -0.42 13.00
C LYS A 99 8.87 -0.65 14.44
N LYS A 100 7.65 -0.20 14.79
CA LYS A 100 7.08 -0.42 16.13
C LYS A 100 6.81 -1.89 16.40
N TYR A 101 6.22 -2.59 15.43
CA TYR A 101 6.04 -4.03 15.45
C TYR A 101 7.35 -4.77 15.72
N MET A 102 8.42 -4.47 14.98
CA MET A 102 9.74 -5.10 15.22
C MET A 102 10.32 -4.81 16.62
N GLN A 103 10.12 -3.59 17.12
CA GLN A 103 10.59 -3.19 18.45
C GLN A 103 9.84 -3.92 19.56
N ASP A 104 8.52 -4.04 19.41
CA ASP A 104 7.62 -4.68 20.35
C ASP A 104 7.79 -6.20 20.35
N LYS A 105 7.85 -6.79 19.14
CA LYS A 105 8.27 -8.18 18.89
C LYS A 105 9.55 -8.47 19.69
N ARG A 106 10.62 -7.72 19.49
CA ARG A 106 11.87 -7.91 20.25
C ARG A 106 11.67 -7.84 21.78
N ALA A 107 10.79 -6.97 22.27
CA ALA A 107 10.55 -6.80 23.70
C ALA A 107 9.84 -8.00 24.33
N GLN A 108 9.00 -8.73 23.58
CA GLN A 108 8.30 -9.93 24.05
C GLN A 108 9.25 -11.11 24.34
N GLY A 109 10.44 -11.11 23.74
CA GLY A 109 11.48 -12.11 24.00
C GLY A 109 11.27 -13.42 23.23
N PHE A 110 12.04 -13.62 22.16
CA PHE A 110 12.00 -14.88 21.40
C PHE A 110 13.01 -15.89 21.93
N TYR A 111 12.50 -17.02 22.40
CA TYR A 111 13.28 -18.10 23.02
C TYR A 111 14.32 -18.76 22.09
N GLN A 112 14.25 -18.53 20.77
CA GLN A 112 15.08 -19.25 19.77
C GLN A 112 15.96 -18.34 18.88
N ARG A 113 15.81 -17.01 18.95
CA ARG A 113 16.58 -16.09 18.09
C ARG A 113 17.79 -15.60 18.87
N THR A 114 18.99 -15.94 18.40
CA THR A 114 20.26 -15.68 19.10
C THR A 114 20.75 -14.24 18.95
N SER A 115 20.18 -13.45 18.04
CA SER A 115 20.48 -12.03 17.89
C SER A 115 19.29 -11.19 17.39
N ASP A 116 19.33 -9.88 17.67
CA ASP A 116 18.38 -8.88 17.14
C ASP A 116 18.25 -8.90 15.61
N LYS A 117 19.30 -9.34 14.89
CA LYS A 117 19.30 -9.43 13.43
C LYS A 117 18.50 -10.60 12.90
N ASP A 118 18.27 -11.59 13.75
CA ASP A 118 17.49 -12.75 13.40
C ASP A 118 16.00 -12.43 13.51
N ILE A 119 15.57 -11.35 14.16
CA ILE A 119 14.14 -10.98 14.24
C ILE A 119 13.68 -10.47 12.88
N ASP A 120 12.71 -11.16 12.29
CA ASP A 120 12.13 -10.85 10.99
C ASP A 120 10.63 -10.54 11.11
N GLY A 121 10.05 -10.20 9.96
CA GLY A 121 8.62 -9.92 9.81
C GLY A 121 7.76 -11.15 9.63
N SER A 122 8.24 -12.37 9.84
CA SER A 122 7.34 -13.52 9.85
C SER A 122 6.36 -13.36 11.02
N ILE A 123 5.14 -13.81 10.83
CA ILE A 123 4.18 -13.95 11.92
C ILE A 123 4.32 -15.39 12.41
N ASP A 124 4.35 -15.58 13.72
CA ASP A 124 4.65 -16.89 14.28
C ASP A 124 3.47 -17.84 14.02
N PHE A 125 3.78 -19.12 13.84
CA PHE A 125 2.81 -20.19 13.53
C PHE A 125 2.01 -20.02 12.22
N THR A 126 2.28 -19.01 11.42
CA THR A 126 1.63 -18.78 10.11
C THR A 126 2.65 -18.57 8.99
N PRO A 127 2.30 -18.86 7.73
CA PRO A 127 3.14 -18.52 6.57
C PRO A 127 3.07 -17.03 6.19
N GLN A 128 2.48 -16.18 7.04
CA GLN A 128 2.25 -14.77 6.74
C GLN A 128 3.46 -13.93 7.15
N SER A 129 3.66 -12.79 6.48
CA SER A 129 4.73 -11.87 6.86
C SER A 129 4.33 -10.40 6.74
N VAL A 130 4.77 -9.61 7.70
CA VAL A 130 4.56 -8.16 7.73
C VAL A 130 5.56 -7.49 6.77
N LYS A 131 5.05 -6.64 5.87
CA LYS A 131 5.83 -5.87 4.91
C LYS A 131 5.53 -4.38 5.03
N PRO A 132 6.55 -3.52 5.20
CA PRO A 132 6.35 -2.07 5.18
C PRO A 132 6.19 -1.58 3.75
N LEU A 133 5.19 -0.72 3.50
CA LEU A 133 5.05 0.03 2.26
C LEU A 133 5.32 1.53 2.48
N ALA A 134 5.99 2.17 1.52
CA ALA A 134 6.30 3.59 1.59
C ALA A 134 5.08 4.45 1.22
N CYS A 135 4.24 3.98 0.31
CA CYS A 135 2.97 4.60 -0.06
C CYS A 135 1.99 4.79 1.11
N MET A 136 2.09 3.98 2.16
CA MET A 136 1.24 4.03 3.35
C MET A 136 1.75 4.98 4.45
N VAL A 137 2.82 5.76 4.22
CA VAL A 137 3.38 6.64 5.26
C VAL A 137 2.32 7.59 5.83
N GLY A 138 2.11 7.58 7.15
CA GLY A 138 1.13 8.46 7.80
C GLY A 138 -0.31 7.95 7.80
N THR A 139 -0.54 6.72 7.33
CA THR A 139 -1.78 5.99 7.60
C THR A 139 -1.58 4.98 8.73
N ASP A 140 -2.67 4.66 9.41
CA ASP A 140 -2.75 3.61 10.43
C ASP A 140 -3.47 2.36 9.90
N ASP A 141 -3.54 2.27 8.57
CA ASP A 141 -4.20 1.19 7.87
C ASP A 141 -3.30 -0.05 7.82
N ILE A 142 -3.93 -1.21 7.95
CA ILE A 142 -3.36 -2.54 7.76
C ILE A 142 -4.24 -3.23 6.73
N PHE A 143 -3.61 -3.90 5.76
CA PHE A 143 -4.33 -4.81 4.88
C PHE A 143 -3.51 -6.05 4.56
N CYS A 144 -4.20 -7.16 4.33
CA CYS A 144 -3.61 -8.45 4.02
C CYS A 144 -4.33 -9.04 2.80
N THR A 145 -3.55 -9.63 1.91
CA THR A 145 -4.05 -10.30 0.71
C THR A 145 -3.00 -11.29 0.19
N PRO A 146 -3.42 -12.39 -0.47
CA PRO A 146 -2.51 -13.23 -1.24
C PRO A 146 -1.74 -12.43 -2.29
N LYS A 147 -0.48 -12.80 -2.52
CA LYS A 147 0.42 -12.08 -3.44
C LYS A 147 -0.13 -11.99 -4.87
N GLN A 148 -0.80 -13.03 -5.34
CA GLN A 148 -1.39 -13.08 -6.69
C GLN A 148 -2.60 -12.14 -6.84
N ASN A 149 -3.23 -11.75 -5.73
CA ASN A 149 -4.44 -10.93 -5.75
C ASN A 149 -4.13 -9.43 -5.87
N LEU A 150 -2.90 -9.00 -5.54
CA LEU A 150 -2.47 -7.63 -5.76
C LEU A 150 -1.95 -7.46 -7.19
N LEU A 151 -2.68 -6.73 -8.01
CA LEU A 151 -2.39 -6.54 -9.42
C LEU A 151 -1.76 -5.16 -9.66
N HIS A 152 -0.65 -5.16 -10.40
CA HIS A 152 -0.06 -3.97 -10.98
C HIS A 152 0.04 -4.18 -12.49
N LEU A 153 -0.82 -3.47 -13.22
CA LEU A 153 -0.94 -3.52 -14.67
C LEU A 153 -0.33 -2.26 -15.27
N TYR A 154 0.42 -2.41 -16.35
CA TYR A 154 0.97 -1.30 -17.11
C TYR A 154 0.87 -1.59 -18.60
N SER A 155 0.75 -0.54 -19.41
CA SER A 155 0.73 -0.69 -20.86
C SER A 155 2.10 -1.13 -21.39
N LEU A 156 2.11 -2.21 -22.18
CA LEU A 156 3.32 -2.69 -22.87
C LEU A 156 3.78 -1.72 -23.98
N SER A 157 2.84 -0.98 -24.58
CA SER A 157 3.10 -0.09 -25.72
C SER A 157 3.48 1.34 -25.29
N ALA A 158 2.86 1.85 -24.22
CA ALA A 158 3.15 3.17 -23.66
C ALA A 158 4.22 3.07 -22.55
N LYS A 159 5.49 3.08 -22.96
CA LYS A 159 6.61 2.92 -22.02
C LYS A 159 6.87 4.22 -21.24
N LYS A 160 6.77 4.14 -19.91
CA LYS A 160 7.07 5.19 -18.89
C LYS A 160 8.39 5.96 -19.09
N ARG A 161 9.33 5.42 -19.88
CA ARG A 161 10.68 5.96 -20.09
C ARG A 161 10.94 6.51 -21.48
N LYS A 162 9.91 6.61 -22.33
CA LYS A 162 10.03 7.28 -23.64
C LYS A 162 9.68 8.75 -23.49
N TYR A 163 10.71 9.58 -23.40
CA TYR A 163 10.55 11.03 -23.32
C TYR A 163 10.45 11.66 -24.71
N LYS A 164 9.51 12.58 -24.86
CA LYS A 164 9.49 13.54 -25.96
C LYS A 164 10.09 14.85 -25.45
N VAL A 165 11.12 15.32 -26.13
CA VAL A 165 11.79 16.57 -25.79
C VAL A 165 11.41 17.60 -26.85
N GLU A 166 10.81 18.71 -26.42
CA GLU A 166 10.48 19.83 -27.28
C GLU A 166 11.24 21.08 -26.82
N THR A 167 11.87 21.78 -27.77
CA THR A 167 12.59 23.02 -27.49
C THR A 167 11.86 24.19 -28.13
N SER A 168 11.47 25.16 -27.32
CA SER A 168 10.75 26.35 -27.79
C SER A 168 11.01 27.51 -26.85
N LYS A 169 11.13 28.73 -27.38
CA LYS A 169 11.30 29.98 -26.59
C LYS A 169 12.43 29.90 -25.53
N ARG A 170 13.57 29.27 -25.86
CA ARG A 170 14.71 29.03 -24.94
C ARG A 170 14.36 28.18 -23.70
N ALA A 171 13.24 27.47 -23.72
CA ALA A 171 12.85 26.47 -22.74
C ALA A 171 12.89 25.07 -23.38
N VAL A 172 13.13 24.07 -22.54
CA VAL A 172 13.09 22.65 -22.91
C VAL A 172 11.94 22.01 -22.13
N ALA A 173 10.93 21.54 -22.84
CA ALA A 173 9.86 20.73 -22.28
C ALA A 173 10.21 19.25 -22.45
N VAL A 174 10.13 18.49 -21.35
CA VAL A 174 10.31 17.04 -21.34
C VAL A 174 8.97 16.44 -20.96
N MET A 175 8.40 15.62 -21.83
CA MET A 175 7.08 15.03 -21.68
C MET A 175 7.18 13.51 -21.76
N ALA A 176 6.38 12.81 -20.98
CA ALA A 176 6.28 11.36 -21.01
C ALA A 176 4.85 10.95 -20.69
N ASP A 177 4.33 9.96 -21.41
CA ASP A 177 2.99 9.43 -21.21
C ASP A 177 3.09 7.92 -20.96
N TRP A 178 2.35 7.44 -19.96
CA TRP A 178 2.20 6.01 -19.69
C TRP A 178 0.83 5.73 -19.09
N TRP A 179 0.48 4.45 -19.07
CA TRP A 179 -0.77 3.97 -18.49
C TRP A 179 -0.42 2.89 -17.47
N GLU A 180 -0.93 3.07 -16.27
CA GLU A 180 -0.68 2.23 -15.12
C GLU A 180 -1.97 2.08 -14.32
N ALA A 181 -2.21 0.89 -13.77
CA ALA A 181 -3.33 0.59 -12.92
C ALA A 181 -2.86 -0.33 -11.79
N ILE A 182 -3.34 -0.03 -10.59
CA ILE A 182 -3.11 -0.84 -9.39
C ILE A 182 -4.47 -1.20 -8.81
N GLY A 183 -4.61 -2.45 -8.38
CA GLY A 183 -5.82 -2.88 -7.71
C GLY A 183 -5.80 -4.31 -7.21
N ILE A 184 -6.98 -4.76 -6.83
CA ILE A 184 -7.25 -6.04 -6.19
C ILE A 184 -8.05 -6.89 -7.17
N ALA A 185 -7.63 -8.13 -7.42
CA ALA A 185 -8.33 -9.01 -8.37
C ALA A 185 -9.68 -9.50 -7.82
N THR A 186 -9.75 -9.78 -6.52
CA THR A 186 -10.92 -10.35 -5.83
C THR A 186 -11.01 -9.81 -4.41
N ASN A 187 -12.13 -9.16 -4.09
CA ASN A 187 -12.36 -8.50 -2.80
C ASN A 187 -12.53 -9.46 -1.60
N PRO A 188 -13.23 -10.62 -1.73
CA PRO A 188 -13.43 -11.53 -0.60
C PRO A 188 -12.16 -12.11 0.05
N VAL A 189 -11.02 -12.05 -0.64
CA VAL A 189 -9.72 -12.56 -0.15
C VAL A 189 -8.81 -11.43 0.35
N VAL A 190 -9.43 -10.32 0.77
CA VAL A 190 -8.76 -9.17 1.36
C VAL A 190 -9.31 -8.94 2.75
N TRP A 191 -8.39 -8.64 3.66
CA TRP A 191 -8.68 -8.25 5.04
C TRP A 191 -8.03 -6.91 5.30
N THR A 192 -8.73 -6.01 5.99
CA THR A 192 -8.20 -4.69 6.35
C THR A 192 -8.76 -4.22 7.68
N ASN A 193 -8.04 -3.34 8.38
CA ASN A 193 -8.54 -2.70 9.59
C ASN A 193 -9.40 -1.44 9.35
N ILE A 194 -9.59 -1.06 8.08
CA ILE A 194 -10.47 0.05 7.70
C ILE A 194 -11.91 -0.32 8.03
N GLN A 195 -12.55 0.47 8.88
CA GLN A 195 -13.95 0.27 9.26
C GLN A 195 -14.92 0.88 8.23
N PRO A 196 -16.13 0.30 8.10
CA PRO A 196 -17.17 0.87 7.26
C PRO A 196 -17.51 2.29 7.73
N THR A 197 -17.75 3.18 6.77
CA THR A 197 -18.27 4.52 7.06
C THR A 197 -19.61 4.35 7.76
N ALA A 198 -19.75 4.86 8.98
CA ALA A 198 -21.01 4.82 9.70
C ALA A 198 -22.12 5.34 8.78
N SER A 199 -23.10 4.50 8.47
CA SER A 199 -24.32 4.90 7.79
C SER A 199 -25.05 5.86 8.72
N GLY A 200 -24.82 7.17 8.51
CA GLY A 200 -25.54 8.20 9.25
C GLY A 200 -27.02 7.94 9.11
N SER A 201 -27.69 7.72 10.25
CA SER A 201 -29.14 7.76 10.32
C SER A 201 -29.57 9.15 9.84
N VAL A 202 -30.27 9.18 8.71
CA VAL A 202 -31.12 10.32 8.32
C VAL A 202 -32.51 10.05 8.87
#